data_AF-A0ABD0LYV1-F1
#
_entry.id   AF-A0ABD0LYV1-F1
#
_cell.length_a   1.000
_cell.length_b   1.000
_cell.length_c   1.000
_cell.angle_alpha   90.00
_cell.angle_beta   90.00
_cell.angle_gamma   90.00
#
_symmetry.space_group_name_H-M   'P 1'
#
loop_
_entity.id
_entity.type
_entity.pdbx_description
1 polymer ?
#
loop_
_entity_poly.entity_id
_entity_poly.type
_entity_poly.pdbx_seq_one_letter_code
_entity_poly.pdbx_strand_id
1 'polypeptide(L)'
;MNSLKLAGLFLALFAHCQAGAAPPDPGCDFERQNLCTWTNDDRGIFLNWNVESAGSGRLSGGPAQDHTTNSDRGHYILMSRNGGAVIQEAILKSQPLQHTQTYCLHFWYNFPTSSSGQLSVQRQVSGTRTQVLNVLKAEEVQTDLWRRLDLNVAPYSTDYSLVLVADTGASSAGLLAVDDVKLSNGPCLTSSTQPPFVTSRRTPPPLTTSTSSPTSVLPPSACRDKLPNCDEYGNGACVGAYVSWAQEHCPLFCGFCTPDYTTTPAPCVDTLNNCKDYGTSVCSNPSYAKWVRENCRKFCNVCGTTTRPTTTVYTTPQSGCFDAISYCKDYGTGVCFMDTYKTWVEQNCPKFCGVC
;
A
#
# COMPACT_ATOMS: atom_id res chain seq x y z
N MET A 1 65.54 36.90 56.50
CA MET A 1 66.12 35.91 55.57
C MET A 1 65.00 35.13 54.91
N ASN A 2 64.89 35.30 53.59
CA ASN A 2 64.36 34.43 52.53
C ASN A 2 62.98 33.76 52.76
N SER A 3 61.89 34.13 52.08
CA SER A 3 61.59 34.09 50.63
C SER A 3 61.51 32.67 50.04
N LEU A 4 60.33 32.33 49.50
CA LEU A 4 59.98 31.58 48.25
C LEU A 4 58.61 30.88 48.46
N LYS A 5 57.48 31.36 47.91
CA LYS A 5 56.94 31.26 46.53
C LYS A 5 56.61 29.85 46.02
N LEU A 6 55.32 29.70 45.68
CA LEU A 6 54.68 28.92 44.61
C LEU A 6 54.83 27.39 44.58
N ALA A 7 53.69 26.69 44.57
CA ALA A 7 53.14 26.12 43.34
C ALA A 7 51.69 25.65 43.57
N GLY A 8 50.78 26.14 42.74
CA GLY A 8 49.39 25.68 42.73
C GLY A 8 49.31 24.25 42.19
N LEU A 9 48.52 23.42 42.87
CA LEU A 9 47.98 22.22 42.27
C LEU A 9 46.54 22.51 41.87
N PHE A 10 46.36 22.97 40.62
CA PHE A 10 45.10 22.79 39.93
C PHE A 10 44.92 21.28 39.76
N LEU A 11 44.16 20.66 40.66
CA LEU A 11 43.52 19.38 40.37
C LEU A 11 42.52 19.66 39.26
N ALA A 12 42.97 19.50 38.02
CA ALA A 12 42.09 19.25 36.91
C ALA A 12 41.23 18.05 37.30
N LEU A 13 39.95 18.31 37.59
CA LEU A 13 38.91 17.31 37.50
C LEU A 13 38.97 16.80 36.06
N PHE A 14 39.73 15.72 35.85
CA PHE A 14 39.58 14.89 34.68
C PHE A 14 38.15 14.36 34.74
N ALA A 15 37.26 15.07 34.05
CA ALA A 15 36.00 14.54 33.60
C ALA A 15 36.35 13.24 32.87
N HIS A 16 36.17 12.13 33.58
CA HIS A 16 36.13 10.83 32.96
C HIS A 16 34.93 10.92 32.03
N CYS A 17 35.20 11.04 30.74
CA CYS A 17 34.21 10.73 29.72
C CYS A 17 34.00 9.21 29.82
N GLN A 18 33.27 8.77 30.84
CA GLN A 18 32.56 7.52 30.74
C GLN A 18 31.72 7.69 29.49
N ALA A 19 31.98 6.84 28.49
CA ALA A 19 31.14 6.73 27.32
C ALA A 19 29.71 6.62 27.84
N GLY A 20 29.00 7.75 27.81
CA GLY A 20 27.58 7.78 28.11
C GLY A 20 27.00 6.73 27.20
N ALA A 21 26.29 5.77 27.79
CA ALA A 21 25.47 4.85 27.03
C ALA A 21 24.82 5.65 25.91
N ALA A 22 24.99 5.19 24.66
CA ALA A 22 24.34 5.82 23.52
C ALA A 22 22.89 6.15 23.95
N PRO A 23 22.41 7.38 23.74
CA PRO A 23 21.05 7.73 24.13
C PRO A 23 20.13 6.62 23.60
N PRO A 24 19.23 6.08 24.44
CA PRO A 24 18.45 4.90 24.08
C PRO A 24 17.83 5.18 22.72
N ASP A 25 18.20 4.37 21.72
CA ASP A 25 17.70 4.50 20.35
C ASP A 25 16.16 4.46 20.45
N PRO A 26 15.44 5.60 20.31
CA PRO A 26 14.03 5.66 20.65
C PRO A 26 13.21 5.33 19.40
N GLY A 27 13.70 4.39 18.59
CA GLY A 27 12.98 3.83 17.47
C GLY A 27 11.73 3.09 17.94
N CYS A 28 10.69 3.13 17.12
CA CYS A 28 9.53 2.29 17.28
C CYS A 28 9.39 1.38 16.06
N ASP A 29 9.71 0.12 16.28
CA ASP A 29 9.52 -1.01 15.36
C ASP A 29 8.22 -1.77 15.63
N PHE A 30 7.42 -1.33 16.60
CA PHE A 30 6.10 -1.86 16.99
C PHE A 30 6.05 -3.34 17.41
N GLU A 31 7.17 -4.06 17.43
CA GLU A 31 7.25 -5.49 17.76
C GLU A 31 6.88 -5.83 19.22
N ARG A 32 6.94 -4.82 20.09
CA ARG A 32 6.44 -4.93 21.47
C ARG A 32 4.93 -4.72 21.59
N GLN A 33 4.22 -4.69 20.47
CA GLN A 33 2.77 -4.52 20.36
C GLN A 33 2.27 -3.24 21.06
N ASN A 34 3.01 -2.15 20.91
CA ASN A 34 2.66 -0.83 21.44
C ASN A 34 3.25 0.29 20.58
N LEU A 35 2.76 1.52 20.78
CA LEU A 35 3.18 2.72 20.05
C LEU A 35 4.48 3.35 20.60
N CYS A 36 5.23 2.65 21.45
CA CYS A 36 6.41 3.15 22.14
C CYS A 36 6.11 4.46 22.89
N THR A 37 6.76 5.57 22.52
CA THR A 37 6.53 6.90 23.09
C THR A 37 5.53 7.73 22.27
N TRP A 38 5.04 7.22 21.15
CA TRP A 38 4.04 7.87 20.32
C TRP A 38 2.64 7.68 20.90
N THR A 39 1.76 8.62 20.60
CA THR A 39 0.39 8.64 21.12
C THR A 39 -0.58 8.98 20.00
N ASN A 40 -1.74 8.31 19.96
CA ASN A 40 -2.86 8.78 19.14
C ASN A 40 -3.37 10.11 19.71
N ASP A 41 -3.74 11.04 18.83
CA ASP A 41 -4.35 12.32 19.21
C ASP A 41 -5.87 12.25 19.01
N ASP A 42 -6.63 12.58 20.06
CA ASP A 42 -8.10 12.49 20.08
C ASP A 42 -8.80 13.43 19.07
N ARG A 43 -8.06 14.33 18.41
CA ARG A 43 -8.56 15.09 17.26
C ARG A 43 -8.81 14.22 16.02
N GLY A 44 -8.23 13.01 15.95
CA GLY A 44 -8.61 11.98 14.99
C GLY A 44 -9.93 11.33 15.42
N ILE A 45 -11.06 11.94 15.06
CA ILE A 45 -12.37 11.62 15.66
C ILE A 45 -12.86 10.19 15.29
N PHE A 46 -12.31 9.56 14.24
CA PHE A 46 -12.80 8.25 13.74
C PHE A 46 -11.74 7.24 13.30
N LEU A 47 -10.47 7.65 13.09
CA LEU A 47 -9.37 6.75 12.72
C LEU A 47 -8.24 6.85 13.75
N ASN A 48 -7.76 5.69 14.20
CA ASN A 48 -6.58 5.58 15.05
C ASN A 48 -5.50 4.79 14.33
N TRP A 49 -4.25 5.05 14.70
CA TRP A 49 -3.14 4.15 14.42
C TRP A 49 -3.18 2.99 15.41
N ASN A 50 -3.36 1.79 14.87
CA ASN A 50 -3.37 0.57 15.65
C ASN A 50 -2.15 -0.27 15.29
N VAL A 51 -1.52 -0.88 16.28
CA VAL A 51 -0.48 -1.88 16.02
C VAL A 51 -1.15 -3.15 15.56
N GLU A 52 -0.78 -3.62 14.37
CA GLU A 52 -1.34 -4.80 13.74
C GLU A 52 -0.22 -5.77 13.37
N SER A 53 -0.47 -7.07 13.55
CA SER A 53 0.40 -8.08 12.96
C SER A 53 0.25 -8.05 11.44
N ALA A 54 1.33 -8.24 10.68
CA ALA A 54 1.26 -8.18 9.21
C ALA A 54 0.28 -9.21 8.61
N GLY A 55 0.16 -10.40 9.20
CA GLY A 55 -0.81 -11.41 8.80
C GLY A 55 -2.27 -10.96 8.99
N SER A 56 -2.58 -10.26 10.09
CA SER A 56 -3.92 -9.72 10.35
C SER A 56 -4.18 -8.43 9.56
N GLY A 57 -3.18 -7.55 9.47
CA GLY A 57 -3.21 -6.32 8.70
C GLY A 57 -3.47 -6.59 7.22
N ARG A 58 -2.94 -7.68 6.66
CA ARG A 58 -3.28 -8.15 5.31
C ARG A 58 -4.79 -8.36 5.11
N LEU A 59 -5.49 -8.93 6.08
CA LEU A 59 -6.94 -9.15 6.00
C LEU A 59 -7.71 -7.82 6.04
N SER A 60 -7.10 -6.79 6.62
CA SER A 60 -7.62 -5.42 6.71
C SER A 60 -7.16 -4.51 5.57
N GLY A 61 -6.39 -5.01 4.60
CA GLY A 61 -5.90 -4.24 3.45
C GLY A 61 -4.53 -3.56 3.65
N GLY A 62 -3.79 -3.92 4.70
CA GLY A 62 -2.40 -3.53 4.92
C GLY A 62 -1.38 -4.50 4.30
N PRO A 63 -0.08 -4.19 4.41
CA PRO A 63 1.01 -5.02 3.87
C PRO A 63 1.03 -6.45 4.42
N ALA A 64 1.33 -7.43 3.57
CA ALA A 64 1.37 -8.84 3.93
C ALA A 64 2.58 -9.23 4.80
N GLN A 65 3.62 -8.41 4.81
CA GLN A 65 4.84 -8.62 5.58
C GLN A 65 5.20 -7.32 6.26
N ASP A 66 5.58 -7.45 7.53
CA ASP A 66 6.19 -6.40 8.32
C ASP A 66 7.58 -6.03 7.77
N HIS A 67 7.96 -4.75 7.85
CA HIS A 67 9.23 -4.31 7.28
C HIS A 67 10.41 -4.72 8.17
N THR A 68 10.29 -4.53 9.48
CA THR A 68 11.34 -4.84 10.47
C THR A 68 11.82 -6.30 10.36
N THR A 69 10.88 -7.23 10.30
CA THR A 69 11.12 -8.69 10.37
C THR A 69 11.03 -9.39 9.02
N ASN A 70 10.48 -8.72 8.00
CA ASN A 70 10.15 -9.32 6.70
C ASN A 70 9.30 -10.61 6.87
N SER A 71 8.32 -10.55 7.77
CA SER A 71 7.48 -11.68 8.17
C SER A 71 6.02 -11.26 8.33
N ASP A 72 5.10 -12.20 8.16
CA ASP A 72 3.68 -12.04 8.48
C ASP A 72 3.41 -12.02 10.00
N ARG A 73 4.43 -12.31 10.83
CA ARG A 73 4.35 -12.30 12.30
C ARG A 73 4.87 -11.02 12.95
N GLY A 74 5.56 -10.18 12.20
CA GLY A 74 5.99 -8.86 12.68
C GLY A 74 4.83 -7.89 12.75
N HIS A 75 5.09 -6.71 13.28
CA HIS A 75 4.07 -5.72 13.61
C HIS A 75 4.42 -4.35 13.05
N TYR A 76 3.42 -3.70 12.48
CA TYR A 76 3.50 -2.29 12.07
C TYR A 76 2.27 -1.55 12.57
N ILE A 77 2.25 -0.22 12.44
CA ILE A 77 1.02 0.53 12.66
C ILE A 77 0.23 0.67 11.37
N LEU A 78 -1.06 0.40 11.47
CA LEU A 78 -2.03 0.52 10.40
C LEU A 78 -3.10 1.53 10.83
N MET A 79 -3.44 2.48 9.97
CA MET A 79 -4.64 3.27 10.21
C MET A 79 -5.86 2.35 10.14
N SER A 80 -6.74 2.34 11.14
CA SER A 80 -7.90 1.45 11.17
C SER A 80 -9.20 2.22 11.31
N ARG A 81 -10.27 1.72 10.66
CA ARG A 81 -11.59 2.36 10.60
C ARG A 81 -12.51 1.85 11.69
N ASN A 82 -12.95 2.74 12.58
CA ASN A 82 -14.01 2.46 13.54
C ASN A 82 -15.36 2.95 12.99
N GLY A 83 -16.23 2.00 12.60
CA GLY A 83 -17.58 2.31 12.13
C GLY A 83 -17.64 2.90 10.72
N GLY A 84 -18.75 2.67 10.01
CA GLY A 84 -18.93 2.95 8.57
C GLY A 84 -18.93 4.43 8.12
N ALA A 85 -18.24 5.34 8.83
CA ALA A 85 -18.23 6.78 8.55
C ALA A 85 -17.26 7.18 7.41
N VAL A 86 -17.64 8.22 6.67
CA VAL A 86 -16.90 8.83 5.55
C VAL A 86 -15.68 9.58 6.11
N ILE A 87 -14.49 9.22 5.60
CA ILE A 87 -13.15 9.82 5.76
C ILE A 87 -12.91 10.83 6.90
N GLN A 88 -11.95 10.52 7.78
CA GLN A 88 -11.32 11.47 8.70
C GLN A 88 -9.91 10.98 9.07
N GLU A 89 -9.01 11.89 9.42
CA GLU A 89 -7.57 11.64 9.57
C GLU A 89 -7.21 10.73 10.77
N ALA A 90 -6.15 9.92 10.63
CA ALA A 90 -5.48 9.25 11.75
C ALA A 90 -4.24 10.04 12.17
N ILE A 91 -4.14 10.42 13.44
CA ILE A 91 -3.12 11.35 13.95
C ILE A 91 -2.26 10.66 15.00
N LEU A 92 -0.96 10.48 14.69
CA LEU A 92 0.05 9.97 15.62
C LEU A 92 1.02 11.08 16.02
N LYS A 93 1.21 11.29 17.31
CA LYS A 93 2.00 12.39 17.87
C LYS A 93 3.18 11.89 18.68
N SER A 94 4.36 12.47 18.45
CA SER A 94 5.57 12.20 19.22
C SER A 94 5.58 12.89 20.58
N GLN A 95 6.47 12.43 21.46
CA GLN A 95 6.94 13.22 22.59
C GLN A 95 7.44 14.61 22.15
N PRO A 96 7.40 15.63 23.02
CA PRO A 96 7.98 16.94 22.74
C PRO A 96 9.49 16.85 22.43
N LEU A 97 9.91 17.55 21.39
CA LEU A 97 11.29 17.65 20.93
C LEU A 97 11.88 19.00 21.31
N GLN A 98 13.18 19.00 21.63
CA GLN A 98 13.93 20.22 21.91
C GLN A 98 14.10 21.05 20.63
N HIS A 99 13.71 22.32 20.69
CA HIS A 99 13.65 23.19 19.51
C HIS A 99 15.00 23.60 18.91
N THR A 100 16.06 23.64 19.71
CA THR A 100 17.40 24.07 19.27
C THR A 100 18.14 23.03 18.45
N GLN A 101 17.62 21.80 18.39
CA GLN A 101 18.27 20.65 17.77
C GLN A 101 17.73 20.39 16.36
N THR A 102 18.63 20.05 15.43
CA THR A 102 18.26 19.43 14.15
C THR A 102 18.04 17.94 14.36
N TYR A 103 16.99 17.37 13.78
CA TYR A 103 16.74 15.93 13.80
C TYR A 103 16.64 15.34 12.40
N CYS A 104 16.92 14.05 12.28
CA CYS A 104 16.56 13.23 11.14
C CYS A 104 15.42 12.30 11.55
N LEU A 105 14.23 12.55 11.01
CA LEU A 105 13.12 11.62 11.10
C LEU A 105 13.25 10.63 9.95
N HIS A 106 13.26 9.33 10.25
CA HIS A 106 13.14 8.30 9.24
C HIS A 106 12.13 7.25 9.64
N PHE A 107 11.40 6.74 8.66
CA PHE A 107 10.43 5.66 8.84
C PHE A 107 10.15 4.98 7.51
N TRP A 108 9.57 3.79 7.59
CA TRP A 108 9.03 3.07 6.45
C TRP A 108 7.52 3.25 6.37
N TYR A 109 7.00 3.37 5.15
CA TYR A 109 5.58 3.51 4.89
C TYR A 109 5.16 2.67 3.70
N ASN A 110 3.89 2.29 3.67
CA ASN A 110 3.29 1.56 2.56
C ASN A 110 1.87 2.10 2.30
N PHE A 111 1.65 2.56 1.07
CA PHE A 111 0.32 2.88 0.57
C PHE A 111 -0.24 1.66 -0.16
N PRO A 112 -1.44 1.17 0.18
CA PRO A 112 -2.05 0.08 -0.58
C PRO A 112 -2.43 0.54 -1.99
N THR A 113 -2.55 -0.41 -2.93
CA THR A 113 -2.74 -0.13 -4.37
C THR A 113 -3.95 0.74 -4.72
N SER A 114 -5.01 0.66 -3.92
CA SER A 114 -6.26 1.41 -4.10
C SER A 114 -6.31 2.73 -3.31
N SER A 115 -5.21 3.11 -2.67
CA SER A 115 -5.17 4.35 -1.88
C SER A 115 -5.18 5.58 -2.78
N SER A 116 -5.99 6.56 -2.39
CA SER A 116 -5.91 7.95 -2.89
C SER A 116 -5.52 8.91 -1.76
N GLY A 117 -5.10 8.36 -0.62
CA GLY A 117 -4.73 9.08 0.57
C GLY A 117 -3.31 9.62 0.54
N GLN A 118 -2.95 10.31 1.61
CA GLN A 118 -1.63 10.88 1.82
C GLN A 118 -1.21 10.72 3.28
N LEU A 119 0.10 10.77 3.50
CA LEU A 119 0.74 10.83 4.81
C LEU A 119 1.51 12.13 4.90
N SER A 120 1.16 12.97 5.85
CA SER A 120 1.90 14.22 6.12
C SER A 120 2.68 14.12 7.42
N VAL A 121 3.90 14.65 7.40
CA VAL A 121 4.69 14.93 8.60
C VAL A 121 4.51 16.39 8.92
N GLN A 122 4.06 16.68 10.13
CA GLN A 122 3.79 18.02 10.60
C GLN A 122 4.53 18.34 11.89
N ARG A 123 4.79 19.61 12.11
CA ARG A 123 5.29 20.18 13.35
C ARG A 123 4.13 20.85 14.08
N GLN A 124 3.92 20.47 15.33
CA GLN A 124 2.90 21.08 16.18
C GLN A 124 3.52 21.69 17.44
N VAL A 125 3.28 22.98 17.63
CA VAL A 125 3.57 23.68 18.88
C VAL A 125 2.31 23.71 19.74
N SER A 126 2.44 23.45 21.03
CA SER A 126 1.30 23.47 21.96
C SER A 126 0.57 24.82 21.89
N GLY A 127 -0.77 24.79 21.74
CA GLY A 127 -1.61 25.99 21.67
C GLY A 127 -1.44 26.85 20.41
N THR A 128 -0.72 26.41 19.38
CA THR A 128 -0.41 27.21 18.17
C THR A 128 -0.71 26.44 16.87
N ARG A 129 -0.55 27.10 15.71
CA ARG A 129 -0.69 26.53 14.35
C ARG A 129 0.23 25.33 14.12
N THR A 130 -0.25 24.38 13.32
CA THR A 130 0.55 23.28 12.78
C THR A 130 1.27 23.71 11.50
N GLN A 131 2.51 23.27 11.31
CA GLN A 131 3.29 23.49 10.09
C GLN A 131 3.52 22.14 9.39
N VAL A 132 3.11 22.01 8.13
CA VAL A 132 3.41 20.82 7.32
C VAL A 132 4.88 20.86 6.90
N LEU A 133 5.62 19.78 7.17
CA LEU A 133 7.04 19.63 6.83
C LEU A 133 7.25 18.77 5.58
N ASN A 134 6.41 17.75 5.38
CA ASN A 134 6.44 16.87 4.22
C ASN A 134 5.05 16.28 3.96
N VAL A 135 4.74 15.98 2.69
CA VAL A 135 3.54 15.25 2.29
C VAL A 135 3.95 14.14 1.32
N LEU A 136 3.51 12.93 1.59
CA LEU A 136 3.65 11.77 0.71
C LEU A 136 2.25 11.43 0.22
N LYS A 137 2.05 11.30 -1.09
CA LYS A 137 0.75 10.93 -1.66
C LYS A 137 0.83 9.58 -2.34
N ALA A 138 -0.24 8.79 -2.22
CA ALA A 138 -0.34 7.48 -2.87
C ALA A 138 -0.15 7.58 -4.40
N GLU A 139 -0.66 8.65 -5.03
CA GLU A 139 -0.56 8.88 -6.48
C GLU A 139 0.86 9.18 -6.98
N GLU A 140 1.76 9.60 -6.07
CA GLU A 140 3.13 10.03 -6.40
C GLU A 140 4.16 8.91 -6.15
N VAL A 141 3.73 7.76 -5.63
CA VAL A 141 4.61 6.67 -5.23
C VAL A 141 4.09 5.32 -5.73
N GLN A 142 5.01 4.38 -5.97
CA GLN A 142 4.63 3.00 -6.25
C GLN A 142 4.02 2.38 -4.98
N THR A 143 2.74 2.06 -5.07
CA THR A 143 1.93 1.46 -4.00
C THR A 143 2.25 -0.03 -3.79
N ASP A 144 1.82 -0.57 -2.66
CA ASP A 144 2.00 -1.96 -2.19
C ASP A 144 3.47 -2.39 -2.00
N LEU A 145 4.35 -1.41 -1.79
CA LEU A 145 5.73 -1.65 -1.42
C LEU A 145 6.12 -0.75 -0.26
N TRP A 146 6.94 -1.30 0.64
CA TRP A 146 7.59 -0.50 1.68
C TRP A 146 8.52 0.53 1.03
N ARG A 147 8.40 1.77 1.50
CA ARG A 147 9.18 2.93 1.06
C ARG A 147 9.72 3.65 2.28
N ARG A 148 10.89 4.23 2.15
CA ARG A 148 11.56 4.95 3.22
C ARG A 148 11.45 6.45 3.01
N LEU A 149 11.11 7.17 4.08
CA LEU A 149 11.30 8.62 4.15
C LEU A 149 12.52 8.91 5.03
N ASP A 150 13.38 9.83 4.59
CA ASP A 150 14.40 10.47 5.42
C ASP A 150 14.15 11.98 5.37
N LEU A 151 13.70 12.57 6.49
CA LEU A 151 13.31 13.97 6.59
C LEU A 151 14.21 14.73 7.57
N ASN A 152 14.92 15.73 7.05
CA ASN A 152 15.61 16.72 7.86
C ASN A 152 14.60 17.65 8.55
N VAL A 153 14.57 17.61 9.88
CA VAL A 153 13.77 18.52 10.71
C VAL A 153 14.68 19.59 11.26
N ALA A 154 14.60 20.79 10.68
CA ALA A 154 15.40 21.94 11.11
C ALA A 154 15.04 22.41 12.53
N PRO A 155 15.96 23.08 13.25
CA PRO A 155 15.67 23.74 14.51
C PRO A 155 14.49 24.72 14.38
N TYR A 156 13.85 25.02 15.51
CA TYR A 156 12.70 25.90 15.59
C TYR A 156 12.80 26.88 16.76
N SER A 157 11.80 27.76 16.91
CA SER A 157 11.80 28.81 17.92
C SER A 157 11.29 28.37 19.30
N THR A 158 10.61 27.24 19.39
CA THR A 158 10.02 26.71 20.63
C THR A 158 9.80 25.21 20.52
N ASP A 159 9.76 24.51 21.65
CA ASP A 159 9.60 23.04 21.69
C ASP A 159 8.30 22.63 20.98
N TYR A 160 8.37 21.50 20.27
CA TYR A 160 7.30 21.04 19.39
C TYR A 160 7.21 19.51 19.37
N SER A 161 6.07 18.97 18.96
CA SER A 161 5.93 17.56 18.62
C SER A 161 5.95 17.39 17.10
N LEU A 162 6.47 16.25 16.63
CA LEU A 162 6.20 15.76 15.29
C LEU A 162 4.87 15.02 15.29
N VAL A 163 4.14 15.17 14.19
CA VAL A 163 2.81 14.59 14.01
C VAL A 163 2.75 13.91 12.65
N LEU A 164 2.41 12.63 12.64
CA LEU A 164 2.11 11.87 11.44
C LEU A 164 0.59 11.88 11.25
N VAL A 165 0.13 12.44 10.13
CA VAL A 165 -1.29 12.53 9.81
C VAL A 165 -1.53 11.76 8.52
N ALA A 166 -2.29 10.67 8.61
CA ALA A 166 -2.74 9.92 7.45
C ALA A 166 -4.20 10.26 7.15
N ASP A 167 -4.49 10.55 5.89
CA ASP A 167 -5.86 10.62 5.39
C ASP A 167 -6.08 9.57 4.30
N THR A 168 -7.33 9.14 4.17
CA THR A 168 -7.76 8.08 3.26
C THR A 168 -8.00 8.60 1.83
N GLY A 169 -8.00 9.91 1.60
CA GLY A 169 -8.40 10.51 0.33
C GLY A 169 -9.87 10.21 -0.03
N ALA A 170 -10.19 10.16 -1.32
CA ALA A 170 -11.55 9.86 -1.78
C ALA A 170 -11.91 8.36 -1.73
N SER A 171 -10.91 7.48 -1.60
CA SER A 171 -11.09 6.03 -1.55
C SER A 171 -11.20 5.53 -0.12
N SER A 172 -12.22 4.73 0.17
CA SER A 172 -12.44 4.12 1.48
C SER A 172 -11.63 2.84 1.72
N ALA A 173 -10.78 2.45 0.76
CA ALA A 173 -10.20 1.12 0.66
C ALA A 173 -8.76 0.99 1.15
N GLY A 174 -8.07 2.10 1.44
CA GLY A 174 -6.63 2.07 1.68
C GLY A 174 -6.24 2.38 3.12
N LEU A 175 -5.94 1.35 3.92
CA LEU A 175 -5.34 1.53 5.23
C LEU A 175 -3.81 1.68 5.07
N LEU A 176 -3.32 2.91 5.21
CA LEU A 176 -1.90 3.26 5.19
C LEU A 176 -1.16 2.62 6.36
N ALA A 177 0.00 2.02 6.08
CA ALA A 177 0.87 1.44 7.08
C ALA A 177 2.17 2.26 7.27
N VAL A 178 2.66 2.30 8.50
CA VAL A 178 3.96 2.88 8.87
C VAL A 178 4.69 1.89 9.78
N ASP A 179 6.00 1.77 9.59
CA ASP A 179 6.88 0.92 10.40
C ASP A 179 8.23 1.62 10.66
N ASP A 180 9.01 1.12 11.62
CA ASP A 180 10.42 1.47 11.82
C ASP A 180 10.66 2.99 12.05
N VAL A 181 9.81 3.63 12.85
CA VAL A 181 9.86 5.08 13.08
C VAL A 181 11.00 5.45 14.02
N LYS A 182 11.97 6.22 13.53
CA LYS A 182 13.18 6.57 14.27
C LYS A 182 13.51 8.04 14.13
N LEU A 183 13.97 8.63 15.23
CA LEU A 183 14.40 10.02 15.31
C LEU A 183 15.83 10.07 15.83
N SER A 184 16.76 10.54 14.99
CA SER A 184 18.16 10.71 15.36
C SER A 184 18.56 12.19 15.42
N ASN A 185 19.53 12.50 16.27
CA ASN A 185 20.08 13.86 16.37
C ASN A 185 20.99 14.17 15.18
N GLY A 186 20.85 15.37 14.63
CA GLY A 186 21.60 15.85 13.47
C GLY A 186 20.82 15.71 12.16
N PRO A 187 21.42 16.14 11.04
CA PRO A 187 20.81 15.96 9.72
C PRO A 187 20.82 14.48 9.30
N CYS A 188 19.88 14.11 8.45
CA CYS A 188 19.88 12.82 7.78
C CYS A 188 21.16 12.66 6.97
N LEU A 189 21.85 11.54 7.20
CA LEU A 189 23.02 11.17 6.42
C LEU A 189 22.56 10.89 4.99
N THR A 190 22.91 11.76 4.05
CA THR A 190 22.84 11.38 2.64
C THR A 190 23.92 10.33 2.42
N SER A 191 23.57 9.18 1.82
CA SER A 191 24.58 8.26 1.28
C SER A 191 25.27 8.92 0.09
N SER A 192 26.11 9.92 0.36
CA SER A 192 26.93 10.64 -0.60
C SER A 192 28.40 10.30 -0.32
N THR A 193 28.80 9.10 -0.71
CA THR A 193 30.16 8.79 -1.18
C THR A 193 30.11 7.48 -1.96
N GLN A 194 29.51 7.50 -3.16
CA GLN A 194 30.10 6.71 -4.23
C GLN A 194 31.12 7.64 -4.88
N PRO A 195 32.44 7.33 -4.86
CA PRO A 195 33.41 8.11 -5.61
C PRO A 195 32.96 8.19 -7.07
N PRO A 196 33.27 9.27 -7.81
CA PRO A 196 32.93 9.37 -9.22
C PRO A 196 33.38 8.08 -9.89
N PHE A 197 32.45 7.37 -10.52
CA PHE A 197 32.76 6.20 -11.32
C PHE A 197 33.85 6.64 -12.31
N VAL A 198 35.08 6.23 -12.06
CA VAL A 198 36.16 6.37 -13.02
C VAL A 198 35.73 5.51 -14.19
N THR A 199 35.34 6.16 -15.28
CA THR A 199 34.96 5.55 -16.54
C THR A 199 36.18 4.85 -17.12
N SER A 200 36.44 3.61 -16.66
CA SER A 200 37.44 2.76 -17.28
C SER A 200 36.84 2.22 -18.56
N ARG A 201 37.22 2.88 -19.67
CA ARG A 201 36.95 2.47 -21.03
C ARG A 201 37.58 1.10 -21.27
N ARG A 202 36.79 0.03 -21.07
CA ARG A 202 37.19 -1.31 -21.49
C ARG A 202 36.76 -1.52 -22.94
N THR A 203 37.76 -1.69 -23.79
CA THR A 203 37.65 -2.02 -25.21
C THR A 203 36.77 -3.26 -25.39
N PRO A 204 35.79 -3.26 -26.33
CA PRO A 204 35.00 -4.45 -26.60
C PRO A 204 35.88 -5.56 -27.22
N PRO A 205 35.78 -6.81 -26.74
CA PRO A 205 36.41 -7.95 -27.40
C PRO A 205 35.72 -8.24 -28.76
N PRO A 206 36.40 -8.94 -29.69
CA PRO A 206 35.91 -9.12 -31.05
C PRO A 206 34.62 -9.95 -31.09
N LEU A 207 33.71 -9.53 -31.97
CA LEU A 207 32.49 -10.25 -32.30
C LEU A 207 32.85 -11.61 -32.92
N THR A 208 32.69 -12.69 -32.17
CA THR A 208 32.71 -14.05 -32.73
C THR A 208 31.29 -14.46 -33.04
N THR A 209 31.01 -14.51 -34.34
CA THR A 209 29.85 -15.10 -35.00
C THR A 209 29.70 -16.57 -34.59
N SER A 210 28.66 -16.88 -33.81
CA SER A 210 28.20 -18.25 -33.60
C SER A 210 27.05 -18.57 -34.54
N THR A 211 27.40 -19.36 -35.54
CA THR A 211 26.59 -20.09 -36.51
C THR A 211 25.33 -20.71 -35.91
N SER A 212 24.19 -20.40 -36.53
CA SER A 212 22.92 -21.10 -36.34
C SER A 212 22.95 -22.48 -37.02
N SER A 213 22.43 -23.48 -36.35
CA SER A 213 22.00 -24.75 -36.96
C SER A 213 20.75 -25.26 -36.26
N PRO A 214 19.85 -25.96 -36.98
CA PRO A 214 18.43 -26.07 -36.64
C PRO A 214 18.10 -27.37 -35.87
N THR A 215 16.80 -27.56 -35.59
CA THR A 215 16.10 -28.71 -34.94
C THR A 215 15.96 -28.52 -33.42
N SER A 216 14.78 -28.30 -32.85
CA SER A 216 13.59 -29.16 -32.90
C SER A 216 12.32 -28.33 -32.61
N VAL A 217 11.29 -28.50 -33.43
CA VAL A 217 9.95 -27.93 -33.21
C VAL A 217 9.36 -28.52 -31.93
N LEU A 218 9.42 -27.76 -30.84
CA LEU A 218 8.60 -28.01 -29.64
C LEU A 218 7.16 -27.56 -29.94
N PRO A 219 6.14 -28.30 -29.45
CA PRO A 219 4.74 -28.02 -29.72
C PRO A 219 4.32 -26.65 -29.15
N PRO A 220 3.25 -26.03 -29.70
CA PRO A 220 2.77 -24.73 -29.23
C PRO A 220 2.50 -24.78 -27.72
N SER A 221 3.03 -23.80 -26.99
CA SER A 221 2.87 -23.68 -25.54
C SER A 221 1.39 -23.68 -25.19
N ALA A 222 0.93 -24.68 -24.43
CA ALA A 222 -0.46 -24.75 -23.96
C ALA A 222 -0.87 -23.43 -23.29
N CYS A 223 -1.89 -22.78 -23.85
CA CYS A 223 -2.42 -21.50 -23.39
C CYS A 223 -2.98 -21.63 -21.97
N ARG A 224 -2.25 -21.06 -21.01
CA ARG A 224 -2.65 -20.99 -19.60
C ARG A 224 -2.08 -19.74 -18.96
N ASP A 225 -2.78 -19.24 -17.95
CA ASP A 225 -2.23 -18.23 -17.06
C ASP A 225 -1.10 -18.84 -16.24
N LYS A 226 0.00 -18.09 -16.11
CA LYS A 226 1.14 -18.47 -15.26
C LYS A 226 0.93 -18.03 -13.82
N LEU A 227 0.17 -16.96 -13.61
CA LEU A 227 -0.23 -16.49 -12.30
C LEU A 227 -1.62 -17.05 -11.94
N PRO A 228 -1.82 -17.52 -10.69
CA PRO A 228 -3.10 -18.10 -10.27
C PRO A 228 -4.22 -17.04 -10.06
N ASN A 229 -3.86 -15.76 -10.00
CA ASN A 229 -4.74 -14.66 -9.60
C ASN A 229 -4.89 -13.56 -10.67
N CYS A 230 -4.79 -13.93 -11.95
CA CYS A 230 -4.94 -12.96 -13.05
C CYS A 230 -6.24 -12.15 -13.01
N ASP A 231 -7.32 -12.73 -12.46
CA ASP A 231 -8.61 -12.08 -12.27
C ASP A 231 -8.63 -10.97 -11.21
N GLU A 232 -7.70 -10.97 -10.26
CA GLU A 232 -7.58 -9.91 -9.25
C GLU A 232 -7.04 -8.60 -9.84
N TYR A 233 -6.27 -8.69 -10.93
CA TYR A 233 -5.75 -7.52 -11.65
C TYR A 233 -6.80 -6.88 -12.56
N GLY A 234 -7.90 -7.59 -12.84
CA GLY A 234 -9.01 -7.11 -13.67
C GLY A 234 -8.66 -6.87 -15.15
N ASN A 235 -9.67 -6.56 -15.96
CA ASN A 235 -9.49 -6.37 -17.41
C ASN A 235 -8.57 -5.20 -17.79
N GLY A 236 -8.30 -4.27 -16.85
CA GLY A 236 -7.36 -3.17 -17.04
C GLY A 236 -5.90 -3.62 -17.22
N ALA A 237 -5.52 -4.77 -16.65
CA ALA A 237 -4.19 -5.36 -16.86
C ALA A 237 -3.97 -5.86 -18.30
N CYS A 238 -5.06 -6.09 -19.04
CA CYS A 238 -5.03 -6.61 -20.40
C CYS A 238 -4.87 -5.52 -21.47
N VAL A 239 -4.78 -4.23 -21.08
CA VAL A 239 -4.72 -3.08 -22.01
C VAL A 239 -3.68 -2.05 -21.57
N GLY A 240 -3.33 -1.14 -22.48
CA GLY A 240 -2.41 -0.03 -22.20
C GLY A 240 -0.98 -0.48 -21.88
N ALA A 241 -0.37 0.14 -20.86
CA ALA A 241 1.04 -0.10 -20.52
C ALA A 241 1.34 -1.52 -20.00
N TYR A 242 0.32 -2.27 -19.59
CA TYR A 242 0.46 -3.59 -18.95
C TYR A 242 0.29 -4.77 -19.93
N VAL A 243 0.01 -4.50 -21.20
CA VAL A 243 -0.21 -5.53 -22.23
C VAL A 243 0.95 -6.52 -22.31
N SER A 244 2.20 -6.05 -22.32
CA SER A 244 3.37 -6.92 -22.42
C SER A 244 3.53 -7.85 -21.22
N TRP A 245 3.21 -7.35 -20.02
CA TRP A 245 3.21 -8.16 -18.81
C TRP A 245 2.08 -9.19 -18.83
N ALA A 246 0.88 -8.78 -19.21
CA ALA A 246 -0.28 -9.66 -19.24
C ALA A 246 -0.18 -10.75 -20.34
N GLN A 247 0.52 -10.49 -21.45
CA GLN A 247 0.87 -11.52 -22.44
C GLN A 247 1.78 -12.61 -21.88
N GLU A 248 2.66 -12.26 -20.93
CA GLU A 248 3.61 -13.22 -20.38
C GLU A 248 3.03 -14.00 -19.20
N HIS A 249 2.19 -13.35 -18.39
CA HIS A 249 1.74 -13.87 -17.10
C HIS A 249 0.28 -14.30 -17.08
N CYS A 250 -0.58 -13.61 -17.83
CA CYS A 250 -2.04 -13.80 -17.84
C CYS A 250 -2.63 -13.94 -19.26
N PRO A 251 -2.01 -14.71 -20.18
CA PRO A 251 -2.42 -14.73 -21.59
C PRO A 251 -3.76 -15.41 -21.82
N LEU A 252 -4.23 -16.28 -20.91
CA LEU A 252 -5.53 -16.91 -21.00
C LEU A 252 -6.62 -15.98 -20.45
N PHE A 253 -6.40 -15.38 -19.28
CA PHE A 253 -7.31 -14.40 -18.68
C PHE A 253 -7.54 -13.19 -19.59
N CYS A 254 -6.47 -12.67 -20.18
CA CYS A 254 -6.54 -11.52 -21.09
C CYS A 254 -6.89 -11.89 -22.54
N GLY A 255 -7.10 -13.16 -22.84
CA GLY A 255 -7.48 -13.63 -24.18
C GLY A 255 -6.39 -13.44 -25.25
N PHE A 256 -5.13 -13.28 -24.86
CA PHE A 256 -3.99 -13.23 -25.77
C PHE A 256 -3.65 -14.58 -26.40
N CYS A 257 -4.17 -15.67 -25.83
CA CYS A 257 -4.16 -16.99 -26.45
C CYS A 257 -5.50 -17.70 -26.23
N THR A 258 -5.72 -18.79 -26.97
CA THR A 258 -6.85 -19.69 -26.75
C THR A 258 -6.34 -21.10 -26.43
N PRO A 259 -6.97 -21.85 -25.50
CA PRO A 259 -6.56 -23.22 -25.23
C PRO A 259 -6.90 -24.12 -26.43
N ASP A 260 -5.90 -24.89 -26.87
CA ASP A 260 -6.11 -25.99 -27.81
C ASP A 260 -6.80 -27.14 -27.05
N TYR A 261 -8.13 -27.08 -26.96
CA TYR A 261 -8.92 -28.18 -26.43
C TYR A 261 -8.99 -29.30 -27.46
N THR A 262 -7.99 -30.18 -27.47
CA THR A 262 -8.27 -31.57 -27.85
C THR A 262 -9.14 -32.16 -26.75
N THR A 263 -10.34 -32.56 -27.15
CA THR A 263 -11.50 -32.83 -26.31
C THR A 263 -11.32 -34.01 -25.37
N THR A 264 -11.39 -33.75 -24.07
CA THR A 264 -12.07 -34.64 -23.11
C THR A 264 -12.70 -33.77 -22.03
N PRO A 265 -14.04 -33.68 -21.93
CA PRO A 265 -14.71 -32.91 -20.90
C PRO A 265 -14.28 -33.39 -19.50
N ALA A 266 -13.87 -32.47 -18.63
CA ALA A 266 -13.53 -32.78 -17.26
C ALA A 266 -14.74 -33.42 -16.53
N PRO A 267 -14.56 -34.52 -15.78
CA PRO A 267 -15.65 -35.22 -15.11
C PRO A 267 -16.36 -34.34 -14.07
N CYS A 268 -17.69 -34.42 -14.03
CA CYS A 268 -18.54 -33.71 -13.07
C CYS A 268 -18.44 -34.35 -11.68
N VAL A 269 -17.43 -33.95 -10.91
CA VAL A 269 -17.22 -34.38 -9.54
C VAL A 269 -16.97 -33.18 -8.64
N ASP A 270 -17.30 -33.32 -7.36
CA ASP A 270 -16.82 -32.39 -6.34
C ASP A 270 -15.37 -32.74 -6.02
N THR A 271 -14.50 -31.73 -6.05
CA THR A 271 -13.09 -31.87 -5.63
C THR A 271 -13.01 -31.96 -4.11
N LEU A 272 -13.93 -31.29 -3.41
CA LEU A 272 -14.05 -31.33 -1.96
C LEU A 272 -15.12 -32.34 -1.52
N ASN A 273 -14.83 -33.13 -0.49
CA ASN A 273 -15.77 -34.10 0.09
C ASN A 273 -16.75 -33.46 1.11
N ASN A 274 -16.54 -32.20 1.48
CA ASN A 274 -17.27 -31.47 2.51
C ASN A 274 -18.11 -30.31 1.96
N CYS A 275 -18.44 -30.29 0.67
CA CYS A 275 -19.23 -29.22 0.05
C CYS A 275 -20.57 -28.94 0.76
N LYS A 276 -21.18 -29.97 1.35
CA LYS A 276 -22.41 -29.86 2.17
C LYS A 276 -22.24 -29.00 3.43
N ASP A 277 -21.04 -28.94 3.99
CA ASP A 277 -20.76 -28.24 5.25
C ASP A 277 -20.72 -26.72 5.05
N TYR A 278 -20.51 -26.26 3.81
CA TYR A 278 -20.56 -24.85 3.43
C TYR A 278 -21.97 -24.31 3.22
N GLY A 279 -22.99 -25.20 3.20
CA GLY A 279 -24.39 -24.84 2.99
C GLY A 279 -24.73 -24.51 1.54
N THR A 280 -26.01 -24.53 1.19
CA THR A 280 -26.48 -24.32 -0.20
C THR A 280 -26.37 -22.87 -0.67
N SER A 281 -26.17 -21.92 0.25
CA SER A 281 -26.04 -20.49 -0.06
C SER A 281 -24.80 -20.18 -0.91
N VAL A 282 -23.72 -20.95 -0.77
CA VAL A 282 -22.49 -20.76 -1.56
C VAL A 282 -22.72 -21.05 -3.05
N CYS A 283 -23.68 -21.91 -3.38
CA CYS A 283 -24.02 -22.25 -4.76
C CYS A 283 -24.69 -21.09 -5.51
N SER A 284 -25.38 -20.20 -4.78
CA SER A 284 -26.12 -19.05 -5.32
C SER A 284 -25.40 -17.72 -5.14
N ASN A 285 -24.32 -17.67 -4.35
CA ASN A 285 -23.62 -16.43 -4.04
C ASN A 285 -22.59 -16.08 -5.15
N PRO A 286 -22.71 -14.92 -5.82
CA PRO A 286 -21.81 -14.51 -6.90
C PRO A 286 -20.33 -14.46 -6.50
N SER A 287 -20.04 -14.09 -5.24
CA SER A 287 -18.66 -13.99 -4.72
C SER A 287 -17.96 -15.35 -4.63
N TYR A 288 -18.70 -16.46 -4.56
CA TYR A 288 -18.15 -17.82 -4.49
C TYR A 288 -18.24 -18.58 -5.81
N ALA A 289 -18.70 -17.96 -6.90
CA ALA A 289 -18.96 -18.64 -8.17
C ALA A 289 -17.71 -19.31 -8.80
N LYS A 290 -16.53 -18.71 -8.65
CA LYS A 290 -15.25 -19.32 -9.10
C LYS A 290 -14.90 -20.53 -8.24
N TRP A 291 -14.90 -20.35 -6.92
CA TRP A 291 -14.63 -21.41 -5.95
C TRP A 291 -15.56 -22.61 -6.10
N VAL A 292 -16.87 -22.38 -6.32
CA VAL A 292 -17.87 -23.43 -6.57
C VAL A 292 -17.56 -24.22 -7.84
N ARG A 293 -17.12 -23.53 -8.92
CA ARG A 293 -16.74 -24.18 -10.19
C ARG A 293 -15.47 -25.02 -10.09
N GLU A 294 -14.62 -24.79 -9.10
CA GLU A 294 -13.37 -25.52 -8.91
C GLU A 294 -13.51 -26.66 -7.88
N ASN A 295 -14.43 -26.50 -6.91
CA ASN A 295 -14.45 -27.35 -5.72
C ASN A 295 -15.74 -28.16 -5.52
N CYS A 296 -16.89 -27.59 -5.87
CA CYS A 296 -18.22 -28.12 -5.47
C CYS A 296 -19.20 -28.17 -6.65
N ARG A 297 -18.71 -28.53 -7.83
CA ARG A 297 -19.46 -28.47 -9.09
C ARG A 297 -20.68 -29.37 -9.11
N LYS A 298 -20.57 -30.57 -8.55
CA LYS A 298 -21.63 -31.57 -8.50
C LYS A 298 -22.63 -31.21 -7.38
N PHE A 299 -22.14 -30.78 -6.22
CA PHE A 299 -22.95 -30.32 -5.10
C PHE A 299 -23.83 -29.11 -5.49
N CYS A 300 -23.27 -28.15 -6.23
CA CYS A 300 -23.99 -26.95 -6.68
C CYS A 300 -24.63 -27.08 -8.07
N ASN A 301 -24.59 -28.26 -8.69
CA ASN A 301 -25.16 -28.55 -10.01
C ASN A 301 -24.68 -27.60 -11.14
N VAL A 302 -23.40 -27.19 -11.11
CA VAL A 302 -22.79 -26.29 -12.12
C VAL A 302 -21.90 -27.04 -13.13
N CYS A 303 -22.19 -28.33 -13.34
CA CYS A 303 -21.38 -29.20 -14.19
C CYS A 303 -21.52 -28.95 -15.71
N GLY A 304 -22.27 -27.94 -16.15
CA GLY A 304 -22.70 -27.82 -17.55
C GLY A 304 -22.81 -26.43 -18.15
N THR A 305 -22.00 -25.43 -17.77
CA THR A 305 -22.01 -24.12 -18.45
C THR A 305 -20.66 -23.76 -19.05
N THR A 306 -20.33 -24.38 -20.18
CA THR A 306 -19.52 -23.72 -21.21
C THR A 306 -20.42 -22.69 -21.93
N THR A 307 -20.87 -21.66 -21.22
CA THR A 307 -21.38 -20.47 -21.90
C THR A 307 -20.17 -19.61 -22.24
N ARG A 308 -19.68 -19.83 -23.45
CA ARG A 308 -18.90 -18.91 -24.28
C ARG A 308 -19.12 -17.45 -23.83
N PRO A 309 -18.07 -16.66 -23.57
CA PRO A 309 -18.24 -15.22 -23.44
C PRO A 309 -18.76 -14.72 -24.78
N THR A 310 -20.05 -14.39 -24.85
CA THR A 310 -20.59 -13.63 -25.97
C THR A 310 -19.94 -12.27 -25.89
N THR A 311 -19.05 -11.99 -26.82
CA THR A 311 -18.52 -10.67 -27.11
C THR A 311 -19.71 -9.73 -27.30
N THR A 312 -20.10 -9.00 -26.26
CA THR A 312 -20.97 -7.83 -26.43
C THR A 312 -20.12 -6.76 -27.07
N VAL A 313 -20.19 -6.70 -28.39
CA VAL A 313 -19.87 -5.53 -29.19
C VAL A 313 -20.68 -4.38 -28.61
N TYR A 314 -20.01 -3.32 -28.16
CA TYR A 314 -20.65 -2.06 -27.82
C TYR A 314 -21.24 -1.45 -29.09
N THR A 315 -22.49 -1.79 -29.39
CA THR A 315 -23.33 -0.95 -30.24
C THR A 315 -24.08 -0.01 -29.32
N THR A 316 -23.83 1.29 -29.47
CA THR A 316 -24.60 2.37 -28.86
C THR A 316 -26.06 2.28 -29.31
N PRO A 317 -27.04 2.43 -28.40
CA PRO A 317 -28.18 3.29 -28.75
C PRO A 317 -28.70 4.15 -27.59
N GLN A 318 -29.28 5.27 -28.00
CA GLN A 318 -29.75 6.40 -27.22
C GLN A 318 -31.19 6.24 -26.70
N SER A 319 -31.52 7.06 -25.69
CA SER A 319 -32.84 7.54 -25.24
C SER A 319 -33.74 6.61 -24.40
N GLY A 320 -33.27 6.19 -23.24
CA GLY A 320 -34.15 5.92 -22.10
C GLY A 320 -33.59 6.64 -20.88
N CYS A 321 -34.42 7.35 -20.11
CA CYS A 321 -34.00 7.96 -18.84
C CYS A 321 -33.91 6.85 -17.79
N PHE A 322 -32.71 6.30 -17.58
CA PHE A 322 -32.42 5.28 -16.58
C PHE A 322 -31.12 5.60 -15.84
N ASP A 323 -31.05 5.20 -14.58
CA ASP A 323 -29.80 5.25 -13.82
C ASP A 323 -28.87 4.14 -14.32
N ALA A 324 -27.61 4.47 -14.61
CA ALA A 324 -26.60 3.49 -14.99
C ALA A 324 -26.14 2.64 -13.80
N ILE A 325 -26.36 3.13 -12.58
CA ILE A 325 -26.08 2.42 -11.32
C ILE A 325 -27.34 2.30 -10.45
N SER A 326 -27.50 1.20 -9.72
CA SER A 326 -28.73 0.88 -8.96
C SER A 326 -28.84 1.55 -7.58
N TYR A 327 -27.75 2.13 -7.09
CA TYR A 327 -27.60 2.63 -5.70
C TYR A 327 -27.49 4.17 -5.60
N CYS A 328 -28.05 4.91 -6.58
CA CYS A 328 -28.07 6.38 -6.57
C CYS A 328 -28.66 7.00 -5.29
N LYS A 329 -29.61 6.31 -4.65
CA LYS A 329 -30.27 6.75 -3.41
C LYS A 329 -29.30 6.87 -2.23
N ASP A 330 -28.22 6.10 -2.25
CA ASP A 330 -27.26 5.99 -1.15
C ASP A 330 -26.33 7.21 -1.07
N TYR A 331 -26.21 7.96 -2.16
CA TYR A 331 -25.49 9.25 -2.21
C TYR A 331 -26.30 10.41 -1.62
N GLY A 332 -27.59 10.19 -1.33
CA GLY A 332 -28.51 11.22 -0.86
C GLY A 332 -28.88 12.23 -1.95
N THR A 333 -29.98 12.95 -1.75
CA THR A 333 -30.49 13.92 -2.74
C THR A 333 -29.57 15.12 -2.95
N GLY A 334 -28.66 15.39 -2.01
CA GLY A 334 -27.70 16.51 -2.09
C GLY A 334 -26.76 16.41 -3.30
N VAL A 335 -26.40 15.20 -3.74
CA VAL A 335 -25.52 14.99 -4.90
C VAL A 335 -26.10 15.56 -6.19
N CYS A 336 -27.44 15.66 -6.29
CA CYS A 336 -28.15 16.16 -7.46
C CYS A 336 -28.03 17.69 -7.64
N PHE A 337 -27.60 18.42 -6.59
CA PHE A 337 -27.57 19.87 -6.58
C PHE A 337 -26.15 20.45 -6.38
N MET A 338 -25.13 19.58 -6.29
CA MET A 338 -23.74 20.01 -6.15
C MET A 338 -23.07 20.16 -7.51
N ASP A 339 -22.55 21.35 -7.81
CA ASP A 339 -21.86 21.65 -9.08
C ASP A 339 -20.68 20.71 -9.35
N THR A 340 -19.98 20.27 -8.30
CA THR A 340 -18.86 19.32 -8.39
C THR A 340 -19.27 17.94 -8.91
N TYR A 341 -20.53 17.55 -8.75
CA TYR A 341 -21.05 16.22 -9.11
C TYR A 341 -21.91 16.20 -10.37
N LYS A 342 -22.12 17.36 -10.99
CA LYS A 342 -23.03 17.53 -12.13
C LYS A 342 -22.77 16.54 -13.28
N THR A 343 -21.52 16.46 -13.74
CA THR A 343 -21.13 15.56 -14.86
C THR A 343 -21.25 14.08 -14.47
N TRP A 344 -21.00 13.75 -13.20
CA TRP A 344 -21.13 12.38 -12.71
C TRP A 344 -22.60 11.95 -12.64
N VAL A 345 -23.48 12.84 -12.16
CA VAL A 345 -24.92 12.60 -12.05
C VAL A 345 -25.55 12.37 -13.42
N GLU A 346 -25.18 13.16 -14.44
CA GLU A 346 -25.69 13.02 -15.82
C GLU A 346 -25.35 11.65 -16.45
N GLN A 347 -24.25 11.02 -16.03
CA GLN A 347 -23.79 9.74 -16.56
C GLN A 347 -24.29 8.53 -15.76
N ASN A 348 -24.45 8.69 -14.45
CA ASN A 348 -24.65 7.56 -13.54
C ASN A 348 -26.04 7.51 -12.94
N CYS A 349 -26.59 8.68 -12.56
CA CYS A 349 -27.86 8.79 -11.83
C CYS A 349 -28.84 9.81 -12.45
N PRO A 350 -28.98 9.88 -13.79
CA PRO A 350 -29.75 10.96 -14.41
C PRO A 350 -31.25 10.85 -14.12
N LYS A 351 -31.78 9.65 -13.87
CA LYS A 351 -33.18 9.43 -13.51
C LYS A 351 -33.43 9.74 -12.03
N PHE A 352 -32.53 9.33 -11.14
CA PHE A 352 -32.62 9.62 -9.71
C PHE A 352 -32.57 11.13 -9.42
N CYS A 353 -31.75 11.87 -10.16
CA CYS A 353 -31.61 13.32 -10.00
C CYS A 353 -32.50 14.15 -10.92
N GLY A 354 -33.32 13.52 -11.77
CA GLY A 354 -34.24 14.22 -12.68
C GLY A 354 -33.54 15.14 -13.69
N VAL A 355 -32.33 14.75 -14.13
CA VAL A 355 -31.53 15.48 -15.13
C VAL A 355 -31.56 14.80 -16.51
N CYS A 356 -32.36 13.74 -16.64
CA CYS A 356 -33.00 13.30 -17.87
C CYS A 356 -34.52 13.42 -17.72
#